data_AF-A0A8T1Q6J8-F1
#
_entry.id   AF-A0A8T1Q6J8-F1
#
_cell.length_a   1.000
_cell.length_b   1.000
_cell.length_c   1.000
_cell.angle_alpha   90.00
_cell.angle_beta   90.00
_cell.angle_gamma   90.00
#
_symmetry.space_group_name_H-M   'P 1'
#
loop_
_entity.id
_entity.type
_entity.pdbx_description
1 polymer ?
#
loop_
_entity_poly.entity_id
_entity_poly.type
_entity_poly.pdbx_seq_one_letter_code
_entity_poly.pdbx_strand_id
1 'polypeptide(L)'
;MDFRLYFTKVHLGNPSREFYVQIDTGSDVLWVSCSSCNGCPKTSGLQIQLDFFDARSSSTASLISCLDQICSLGVQSLDAISYLANLRKFFFFLNPN
;
A
#
# COMPACT_ATOMS: atom_id res chain seq x y z
N MET A 1 1.15 26.96 8.74
CA MET A 1 2.01 26.21 7.81
C MET A 1 1.11 25.25 7.07
N ASP A 2 0.98 25.41 5.76
CA ASP A 2 0.15 24.56 4.92
C ASP A 2 1.03 23.43 4.36
N PHE A 3 0.75 22.18 4.75
CA PHE A 3 1.50 21.03 4.26
C PHE A 3 0.93 20.63 2.90
N ARG A 4 1.66 20.94 1.83
CA ARG A 4 1.29 20.51 0.48
C ARG A 4 1.58 19.02 0.33
N LEU A 5 0.53 18.23 0.16
CA LEU A 5 0.61 16.82 -0.16
C LEU A 5 0.58 16.63 -1.67
N TYR A 6 1.47 15.79 -2.18
CA TYR A 6 1.55 15.43 -3.60
C TYR A 6 1.07 14.00 -3.78
N PHE A 7 0.27 13.77 -4.83
CA PHE A 7 -0.31 12.47 -5.14
C PHE A 7 -0.06 12.12 -6.60
N THR A 8 -0.01 10.82 -6.86
CA THR A 8 0.00 10.27 -8.22
C THR A 8 -0.89 9.05 -8.30
N LYS A 9 -1.11 8.58 -9.51
CA LYS A 9 -1.82 7.34 -9.81
C LYS A 9 -0.84 6.25 -10.19
N VAL A 10 -1.03 5.07 -9.63
CA VAL A 10 -0.27 3.86 -9.97
C VAL A 10 -1.21 2.76 -10.45
N HIS A 11 -0.74 1.93 -11.36
CA HIS A 11 -1.45 0.78 -11.89
C HIS A 11 -0.90 -0.49 -11.24
N LEU A 12 -1.78 -1.34 -10.71
CA LEU A 12 -1.38 -2.48 -9.89
C LEU A 12 -2.25 -3.71 -10.14
N GLY A 13 -1.60 -4.88 -10.17
CA GLY A 13 -2.24 -6.18 -10.34
C GLY A 13 -2.52 -6.56 -11.79
N ASN A 14 -3.12 -7.73 -11.98
CA ASN A 14 -3.60 -8.21 -13.28
C ASN A 14 -4.97 -8.91 -13.13
N PRO A 15 -6.07 -8.35 -13.66
CA PRO A 15 -6.13 -7.14 -14.48
C PRO A 15 -5.72 -5.87 -13.70
N SER A 16 -5.13 -4.92 -14.44
CA SER A 16 -4.61 -3.68 -13.87
C SER A 16 -5.73 -2.82 -13.26
N ARG A 17 -5.50 -2.30 -12.05
CA ARG A 17 -6.36 -1.32 -11.39
C ARG A 17 -5.56 -0.09 -10.99
N GLU A 18 -6.21 1.06 -11.03
CA GLU A 18 -5.59 2.35 -10.69
C GLU A 18 -5.78 2.66 -9.19
N PHE A 19 -4.76 3.25 -8.57
CA PHE A 19 -4.78 3.66 -7.16
C PHE A 19 -4.13 5.03 -7.00
N TYR A 20 -4.75 5.90 -6.20
CA TYR A 20 -4.10 7.12 -5.73
C TYR A 20 -3.14 6.82 -4.58
N VAL A 21 -1.90 7.27 -4.70
CA VAL A 21 -0.86 7.13 -3.67
C VAL A 21 -0.21 8.48 -3.39
N GLN A 22 0.19 8.69 -2.14
CA GLN A 22 0.97 9.87 -1.76
C GLN A 22 2.42 9.69 -2.21
N ILE A 23 3.02 10.76 -2.74
CA ILE A 23 4.46 10.80 -2.99
C ILE A 23 5.15 11.15 -1.68
N ASP A 24 5.80 10.17 -1.08
CA ASP A 24 6.60 10.32 0.13
C ASP A 24 8.07 9.99 -0.17
N THR A 25 8.91 11.02 -0.26
CA THR A 25 10.36 10.85 -0.49
C THR A 25 11.12 10.50 0.79
N GLY A 26 10.44 10.49 1.95
CA GLY A 26 11.01 10.15 3.25
C GLY A 26 10.94 8.67 3.59
N SER A 27 10.27 7.85 2.77
CA SER A 27 10.14 6.41 2.96
C SER A 27 10.57 5.62 1.72
N ASP A 28 10.89 4.35 1.92
CA ASP A 28 11.29 3.37 0.90
C ASP A 28 10.18 2.34 0.62
N VAL A 29 8.94 2.61 1.07
CA VAL A 29 7.81 1.68 1.03
C VAL A 29 6.63 2.27 0.28
N LEU A 30 6.11 1.52 -0.70
CA LEU A 30 4.80 1.75 -1.30
C LEU A 30 3.74 0.87 -0.64
N TRP A 31 2.59 1.46 -0.30
CA TRP A 31 1.45 0.75 0.24
C TRP A 31 0.13 1.22 -0.40
N VAL A 32 -0.81 0.28 -0.51
CA VAL A 32 -2.21 0.56 -0.87
C VAL A 32 -3.12 -0.09 0.15
N SER A 33 -4.34 0.44 0.29
CA SER A 33 -5.36 -0.15 1.16
C SER A 33 -5.90 -1.46 0.58
N CYS A 34 -6.16 -2.46 1.42
CA CYS A 34 -6.72 -3.74 0.98
C CYS A 34 -8.23 -3.85 1.25
N SER A 35 -8.93 -4.62 0.42
CA SER A 35 -10.38 -4.80 0.48
C SER A 35 -10.90 -5.46 1.78
N SER A 36 -10.02 -6.13 2.53
CA SER A 36 -10.36 -6.85 3.77
C SER A 36 -10.49 -5.93 5.01
N CYS A 37 -10.61 -4.62 4.83
CA CYS A 37 -10.74 -3.68 5.94
C CYS A 37 -12.20 -3.36 6.30
N ASN A 38 -12.59 -3.64 7.55
CA ASN A 38 -13.87 -3.18 8.11
C ASN A 38 -13.70 -1.80 8.75
N GLY A 39 -14.52 -0.84 8.35
CA GLY A 39 -14.52 0.52 8.93
C GLY A 39 -13.45 1.47 8.38
N CYS A 40 -12.72 1.08 7.33
CA CYS A 40 -11.79 1.99 6.66
C CYS A 40 -12.51 3.15 5.96
N PRO A 41 -11.97 4.38 6.01
CA PRO A 41 -12.47 5.49 5.20
C PRO A 41 -12.42 5.16 3.70
N LYS A 42 -13.48 5.48 2.96
CA LYS A 42 -13.52 5.35 1.50
C LYS A 42 -13.01 6.60 0.76
N THR A 43 -12.75 7.66 1.50
CA THR A 43 -12.24 8.92 0.99
C THR A 43 -11.11 9.42 1.86
N SER A 44 -10.13 10.08 1.25
CA SER A 44 -9.06 10.76 1.99
C SER A 44 -9.55 12.07 2.63
N GLY A 45 -8.72 12.68 3.48
CA GLY A 45 -8.97 14.03 4.02
C GLY A 45 -9.04 15.13 2.96
N LEU A 46 -8.65 14.83 1.72
CA LEU A 46 -8.71 15.72 0.55
C LEU A 46 -9.86 15.35 -0.41
N GLN A 47 -10.83 14.56 0.04
CA GLN A 47 -12.00 14.12 -0.76
C GLN A 47 -11.66 13.26 -2.00
N ILE A 48 -10.47 12.65 -2.04
CA ILE A 48 -10.08 11.69 -3.09
C ILE A 48 -10.75 10.35 -2.76
N GLN A 49 -11.43 9.72 -3.72
CA GLN A 49 -11.93 8.35 -3.56
C GLN A 49 -10.75 7.37 -3.46
N LEU A 50 -10.81 6.49 -2.47
CA LEU A 50 -9.81 5.47 -2.23
C LEU A 50 -10.27 4.14 -2.82
N ASP A 51 -9.45 3.59 -3.70
CA ASP A 51 -9.59 2.24 -4.19
C ASP A 51 -8.89 1.24 -3.27
N PHE A 52 -9.44 0.03 -3.21
CA PHE A 52 -8.95 -1.03 -2.33
C PHE A 52 -8.47 -2.22 -3.15
N PHE A 53 -7.22 -2.61 -2.92
CA PHE A 53 -6.63 -3.75 -3.57
C PHE A 53 -7.18 -5.05 -2.99
N ASP A 54 -7.84 -5.83 -3.83
CA ASP A 54 -8.19 -7.22 -3.55
C ASP A 54 -7.15 -8.14 -4.19
N ALA A 55 -6.32 -8.77 -3.36
CA ALA A 55 -5.31 -9.74 -3.81
C ALA A 55 -5.94 -10.97 -4.46
N ARG A 56 -7.16 -11.38 -4.06
CA ARG A 56 -7.83 -12.56 -4.63
C ARG A 56 -8.30 -12.32 -6.06
N SER A 57 -8.52 -11.06 -6.43
CA SER A 57 -8.97 -10.67 -7.76
C SER A 57 -7.82 -10.40 -8.74
N SER A 58 -6.56 -10.61 -8.35
CA SER A 58 -5.39 -10.32 -9.17
C SER A 58 -4.56 -11.59 -9.39
N SER A 59 -4.37 -11.98 -10.64
CA SER A 59 -3.59 -13.16 -11.03
C SER A 59 -2.09 -13.05 -10.76
N THR A 60 -1.57 -11.83 -10.60
CA THR A 60 -0.16 -11.57 -10.27
C THR A 60 0.08 -11.29 -8.78
N ALA A 61 -0.97 -11.37 -7.95
CA ALA A 61 -0.81 -11.18 -6.50
C ALA A 61 -0.36 -12.49 -5.85
N SER A 62 0.64 -12.40 -4.96
CA SER A 62 1.11 -13.51 -4.15
C SER A 62 1.42 -13.05 -2.73
N LEU A 63 1.30 -13.98 -1.77
CA LEU A 63 1.75 -13.74 -0.40
C LEU A 63 3.28 -13.93 -0.34
N ILE A 64 3.94 -13.09 0.47
CA ILE A 64 5.37 -13.21 0.78
C ILE A 64 5.51 -14.05 2.05
N SER A 65 6.46 -14.98 2.08
CA SER A 65 6.73 -15.81 3.26
C SER A 65 7.48 -15.01 4.32
N CYS A 66 7.22 -15.25 5.60
CA CYS A 66 8.02 -14.66 6.69
C CYS A 66 9.48 -15.12 6.72
N LEU A 67 9.78 -16.20 5.99
CA LEU A 67 11.15 -16.68 5.79
C LEU A 67 11.88 -15.92 4.68
N ASP A 68 11.16 -15.20 3.82
CA ASP A 68 11.78 -14.37 2.79
C ASP A 68 12.47 -13.16 3.43
N GLN A 69 13.68 -12.85 2.96
CA GLN A 69 14.46 -11.69 3.42
C GLN A 69 13.69 -10.37 3.25
N ILE A 70 12.81 -10.29 2.25
CA ILE A 70 11.95 -9.14 2.02
C ILE A 70 10.97 -8.92 3.18
N CYS A 71 10.45 -10.01 3.78
CA CYS A 71 9.55 -9.89 4.91
C CYS A 71 10.28 -9.35 6.15
N SER A 72 11.52 -9.79 6.40
CA SER A 72 12.30 -9.30 7.54
C SER A 72 12.63 -7.82 7.43
N LEU A 73 12.79 -7.28 6.21
CA LEU A 73 12.94 -5.84 5.96
C LEU A 73 11.62 -5.08 6.17
N GLY A 74 10.50 -5.61 5.67
CA GLY A 74 9.18 -4.97 5.83
C GLY A 74 8.70 -4.87 7.28
N VAL A 75 9.07 -5.83 8.14
CA VAL A 75 8.76 -5.78 9.59
C VAL A 75 9.57 -4.72 10.32
N GLN A 76 10.76 -4.37 9.83
CA GLN A 76 11.66 -3.39 10.45
C GLN A 76 11.31 -1.94 10.10
N SER A 77 10.47 -1.68 9.09
CA SER A 77 10.03 -0.32 8.82
C SER A 77 9.06 0.12 9.93
N LEU A 78 9.42 1.19 10.64
CA LEU A 78 8.59 1.80 11.71
C LEU A 78 7.23 2.31 11.18
N ASP A 79 7.14 2.52 9.87
CA ASP A 79 5.91 2.84 9.11
C ASP A 79 5.01 1.61 8.87
N ALA A 80 5.53 0.40 9.05
CA ALA A 80 4.71 -0.78 9.21
C ALA A 80 4.13 -0.79 10.62
N ILE A 81 4.99 -0.72 11.65
CA ILE A 81 4.61 -1.00 13.05
C ILE A 81 3.55 -0.03 13.60
N SER A 82 3.63 1.27 13.28
CA SER A 82 2.65 2.27 13.75
C SER A 82 1.28 2.17 13.05
N TYR A 83 1.22 1.67 11.81
CA TYR A 83 -0.02 1.48 11.04
C TYR A 83 -0.57 0.04 11.12
N LEU A 84 0.22 -0.90 11.64
CA LEU A 84 -0.11 -2.32 11.76
C LEU A 84 -1.12 -2.61 12.89
N ALA A 85 -1.54 -1.62 13.67
CA ALA A 85 -2.58 -1.84 14.68
C ALA A 85 -3.93 -2.25 14.08
N ASN A 86 -4.22 -1.93 12.80
CA ASN A 86 -5.50 -2.31 12.15
C ASN A 86 -5.48 -2.46 10.61
N LEU A 87 -4.33 -2.31 9.92
CA LEU A 87 -4.29 -2.37 8.44
C LEU A 87 -3.36 -3.48 7.95
N ARG A 88 -3.92 -4.48 7.25
CA ARG A 88 -3.16 -5.44 6.45
C ARG A 88 -2.59 -4.72 5.23
N LYS A 89 -1.44 -4.04 5.38
CA LYS A 89 -0.71 -3.40 4.27
C LYS A 89 -0.04 -4.48 3.41
N PHE A 90 -0.26 -4.45 2.10
CA PHE A 90 0.56 -5.19 1.14
C PHE A 90 1.71 -4.31 0.69
N PHE A 91 2.93 -4.83 0.86
CA PHE A 91 4.17 -4.23 0.39
C PHE A 91 4.37 -4.61 -1.08
N PHE A 92 4.51 -3.62 -1.95
CA PHE A 92 5.08 -3.86 -3.27
C PHE A 92 6.53 -3.39 -3.24
N PHE A 93 7.47 -4.33 -3.29
CA PHE A 93 8.80 -4.01 -3.77
C PHE A 93 8.68 -3.92 -5.30
N LEU A 94 8.88 -2.72 -5.85
CA LEU A 94 9.31 -2.62 -7.23
C LEU A 94 10.67 -3.31 -7.28
N ASN A 95 10.72 -4.53 -7.80
CA ASN A 95 11.97 -5.23 -8.03
C ASN A 95 12.81 -4.41 -9.03
N PRO A 96 13.96 -3.83 -8.64
CA PRO A 96 14.87 -3.24 -9.60
C PRO A 96 15.83 -4.36 -10.05
N ASN A 97 15.30 -5.37 -10.78
CA ASN A 97 16.00 -6.32 -11.66
C ASN A 97 15.00 -7.32 -12.28
#